data_AF-A0AAQ1HW68-F1
#
_entry.id   AF-A0AAQ1HW68-F1
#
_cell.length_a   1.000
_cell.length_b   1.000
_cell.length_c   1.000
_cell.angle_alpha   90.00
_cell.angle_beta   90.00
_cell.angle_gamma   90.00
#
_symmetry.space_group_name_H-M   'P 1'
#
loop_
_entity.id
_entity.type
_entity.pdbx_description
1 polymer ?
#
loop_
_entity_poly.entity_id
_entity_poly.type
_entity_poly.pdbx_seq_one_letter_code
_entity_poly.pdbx_strand_id
1 'polypeptide(L)'
;MRAIKTVLFHLLYTFRGLVRLVCKLLSGLFLFGFIFGLFAIADRDGMVGGTLSMLVFCVGFGALAFYYDVLLLKLKPEGIDLVLLQ
;
A
#
# COMPACT_ATOMS: atom_id res chain seq x y z
N MET A 1 -28.06 -9.78 -2.84
CA MET A 1 -26.63 -9.48 -3.12
C MET A 1 -26.21 -8.04 -2.82
N ARG A 2 -27.09 -7.02 -2.90
CA ARG A 2 -26.74 -5.62 -2.58
C ARG A 2 -26.29 -5.44 -1.11
N ALA A 3 -27.00 -6.02 -0.15
CA ALA A 3 -26.67 -5.91 1.28
C ALA A 3 -25.26 -6.41 1.62
N ILE A 4 -24.81 -7.54 1.03
CA ILE A 4 -23.46 -8.09 1.25
C ILE A 4 -22.39 -7.11 0.75
N LYS A 5 -22.58 -6.51 -0.43
CA LYS A 5 -21.67 -5.50 -0.97
C LYS A 5 -21.62 -4.25 -0.06
N THR A 6 -22.75 -3.82 0.47
CA THR A 6 -22.83 -2.67 1.38
C THR A 6 -22.13 -2.92 2.71
N VAL A 7 -22.29 -4.12 3.29
CA VAL A 7 -21.59 -4.53 4.52
C VAL A 7 -20.09 -4.64 4.29
N LEU A 8 -19.68 -5.27 3.18
CA LEU A 8 -18.27 -5.38 2.80
C LEU A 8 -17.63 -4.00 2.57
N PHE A 9 -18.35 -3.09 1.92
CA PHE A 9 -17.92 -1.71 1.73
C PHE A 9 -17.69 -1.00 3.07
N HIS A 10 -18.63 -1.07 4.01
CA HIS A 10 -18.48 -0.44 5.32
C HIS A 10 -17.30 -1.02 6.09
N LEU A 11 -17.14 -2.34 6.07
CA LEU A 11 -16.05 -3.02 6.74
C LEU A 11 -14.68 -2.56 6.18
N LEU A 12 -14.52 -2.58 4.85
CA LEU A 12 -13.31 -2.08 4.20
C LEU A 12 -13.10 -0.57 4.45
N TYR A 13 -14.18 0.22 4.46
CA TYR A 13 -14.07 1.66 4.70
C TYR A 13 -13.60 1.97 6.12
N THR A 14 -14.09 1.25 7.13
CA THR A 14 -13.64 1.38 8.53
C THR A 14 -12.16 1.07 8.69
N PHE A 15 -11.67 0.00 8.05
CA PHE A 15 -10.26 -0.38 8.13
C PHE A 15 -9.34 0.39 7.17
N ARG A 16 -9.89 1.24 6.29
CA ARG A 16 -9.13 2.01 5.30
C ARG A 16 -7.99 2.80 5.93
N GLY A 17 -8.27 3.53 7.01
CA GLY A 17 -7.25 4.34 7.70
C GLY A 17 -6.09 3.48 8.19
N LEU A 18 -6.41 2.32 8.78
CA LEU A 18 -5.42 1.39 9.33
C LEU A 18 -4.60 0.75 8.21
N VAL A 19 -5.23 0.27 7.14
CA VAL A 19 -4.54 -0.30 5.96
C VAL A 19 -3.62 0.73 5.33
N ARG A 20 -4.09 1.97 5.14
CA ARG A 20 -3.29 3.05 4.54
C ARG A 20 -2.11 3.43 5.42
N LEU A 21 -2.31 3.50 6.73
CA LEU A 21 -1.26 3.79 7.70
C LEU A 21 -0.20 2.69 7.72
N VAL A 22 -0.61 1.42 7.79
CA VAL A 22 0.31 0.26 7.75
C VAL A 22 1.08 0.22 6.43
N CYS A 23 0.42 0.42 5.29
CA CYS A 23 1.08 0.43 3.99
C CYS A 23 2.09 1.57 3.86
N LYS A 24 1.76 2.78 4.37
CA LYS A 24 2.70 3.92 4.38
C LYS A 24 3.89 3.67 5.30
N LEU A 25 3.66 3.13 6.50
CA LEU A 25 4.74 2.80 7.43
C LEU A 25 5.67 1.72 6.87
N LEU A 26 5.10 0.64 6.31
CA LEU A 26 5.89 -0.42 5.68
C LEU A 26 6.63 0.11 4.45
N SER A 27 5.96 0.83 3.55
CA SER A 27 6.59 1.44 2.38
C SER A 27 7.75 2.37 2.80
N GLY A 28 7.55 3.21 3.81
CA GLY A 28 8.59 4.05 4.39
C GLY A 28 9.75 3.25 4.98
N LEU A 29 9.48 2.21 5.76
CA LEU A 29 10.50 1.32 6.33
C LEU A 29 11.37 0.67 5.25
N PHE A 30 10.74 0.14 4.21
CA PHE A 30 11.43 -0.46 3.06
C PHE A 30 12.21 0.58 2.24
N LEU A 31 11.68 1.79 2.09
CA LEU A 31 12.38 2.89 1.43
C LEU A 31 13.64 3.30 2.21
N PHE A 32 13.54 3.44 3.54
CA PHE A 32 14.69 3.70 4.40
C PHE A 32 15.71 2.58 4.27
N GLY A 33 15.28 1.32 4.37
CA GLY A 33 16.16 0.15 4.19
C GLY A 33 16.85 0.14 2.83
N PHE A 34 16.15 0.51 1.77
CA PHE A 34 16.72 0.66 0.43
C PHE A 34 17.80 1.74 0.38
N ILE A 35 17.51 2.94 0.90
CA ILE A 35 18.46 4.07 0.93
C ILE A 35 19.72 3.70 1.71
N PHE A 36 19.58 3.14 2.92
CA PHE A 36 20.72 2.67 3.72
C PHE A 36 21.48 1.53 3.02
N GLY A 37 20.76 0.62 2.35
CA GLY A 37 21.35 -0.46 1.56
C GLY A 37 22.21 0.06 0.42
N LEU A 38 21.79 1.12 -0.28
CA LEU A 38 22.58 1.74 -1.35
C LEU A 38 23.93 2.25 -0.85
N PHE A 39 23.97 2.89 0.33
CA PHE A 39 25.23 3.33 0.93
C PHE A 39 26.13 2.15 1.35
N ALA A 40 25.55 1.02 1.76
CA ALA A 40 26.30 -0.16 2.18
C ALA A 40 26.81 -1.04 1.02
N ILE A 41 26.16 -0.99 -0.16
CA ILE A 41 26.54 -1.76 -1.36
C ILE A 41 27.73 -1.16 -2.09
N ALA A 42 28.04 0.13 -1.88
CA ALA A 42 29.10 0.83 -2.62
C ALA A 42 30.46 0.10 -2.63
N ASP A 43 30.73 -0.75 -1.63
CA ASP A 43 31.95 -1.56 -1.51
C ASP A 43 31.74 -3.09 -1.67
N ARG A 44 30.51 -3.59 -1.90
CA ARG A 44 30.22 -5.05 -1.91
C ARG A 44 29.17 -5.46 -2.95
N ASP A 45 29.63 -6.08 -4.03
CA ASP A 45 28.81 -6.61 -5.14
C ASP A 45 27.73 -7.63 -4.72
N GLY A 46 27.89 -8.31 -3.57
CA GLY A 46 26.99 -9.38 -3.13
C GLY A 46 25.61 -8.92 -2.60
N MET A 47 25.41 -7.63 -2.34
CA MET A 47 24.21 -7.13 -1.64
C MET A 47 23.14 -6.51 -2.55
N VAL A 48 23.37 -6.47 -3.86
CA VAL A 48 22.50 -5.84 -4.87
C VAL A 48 21.09 -6.45 -4.87
N GLY A 49 20.98 -7.78 -4.82
CA GLY A 49 19.70 -8.48 -4.87
C GLY A 49 18.80 -8.20 -3.66
N GLY A 50 19.39 -8.13 -2.46
CA GLY A 50 18.67 -7.81 -1.22
C GLY A 50 18.16 -6.37 -1.18
N THR A 51 18.88 -5.44 -1.80
CA THR A 51 18.47 -4.03 -1.82
C THR A 51 17.41 -3.78 -2.89
N LEU A 52 17.52 -4.43 -4.06
CA LEU A 52 16.46 -4.41 -5.07
C LEU A 52 15.13 -4.96 -4.55
N SER A 53 15.13 -6.02 -3.74
CA SER A 53 13.89 -6.55 -3.17
C SER A 53 13.24 -5.56 -2.20
N MET A 54 14.02 -4.80 -1.42
CA MET A 54 13.49 -3.72 -0.56
C MET A 54 12.76 -2.65 -1.39
N LEU A 55 13.30 -2.28 -2.56
CA LEU A 55 12.62 -1.35 -3.47
C LEU A 55 11.31 -1.92 -4.00
N VAL A 56 11.30 -3.19 -4.40
CA VAL A 56 10.09 -3.89 -4.87
C VAL A 56 9.02 -3.90 -3.78
N PHE A 57 9.38 -4.20 -2.53
CA PHE A 57 8.43 -4.15 -1.41
C PHE A 57 7.93 -2.73 -1.14
N CYS A 58 8.82 -1.73 -1.17
CA CYS A 58 8.44 -0.33 -1.02
C CYS A 58 7.35 0.09 -2.03
N VAL A 59 7.58 -0.19 -3.31
CA VAL A 59 6.63 0.10 -4.39
C VAL A 59 5.37 -0.77 -4.26
N GLY A 60 5.53 -2.04 -3.89
CA GLY A 60 4.43 -2.99 -3.69
C GLY A 60 3.44 -2.55 -2.62
N PHE A 61 3.91 -2.09 -1.45
CA PHE A 61 3.04 -1.57 -0.40
C PHE A 61 2.35 -0.25 -0.81
N GLY A 62 3.03 0.60 -1.58
CA GLY A 62 2.42 1.79 -2.18
C GLY A 62 1.29 1.43 -3.16
N ALA A 63 1.56 0.48 -4.06
CA ALA A 63 0.57 -0.02 -5.02
C ALA A 63 -0.61 -0.72 -4.33
N LEU A 64 -0.36 -1.44 -3.23
CA LEU A 64 -1.39 -2.12 -2.45
C LEU A 64 -2.34 -1.11 -1.77
N ALA A 65 -1.79 -0.02 -1.22
CA ALA A 65 -2.61 1.07 -0.68
C ALA A 65 -3.50 1.71 -1.76
N PHE A 66 -2.95 1.94 -2.94
CA PHE A 66 -3.70 2.46 -4.09
C PHE A 66 -4.79 1.48 -4.55
N TYR A 67 -4.46 0.20 -4.66
CA TYR A 67 -5.40 -0.84 -5.04
C TYR A 67 -6.57 -0.94 -4.05
N TYR A 68 -6.30 -0.77 -2.75
CA TYR A 68 -7.34 -0.74 -1.73
C TYR A 68 -8.35 0.40 -1.94
N ASP A 69 -7.87 1.60 -2.28
CA ASP A 69 -8.73 2.74 -2.60
C ASP A 69 -9.56 2.49 -3.87
N VAL A 70 -8.97 1.89 -4.91
CA VAL A 70 -9.69 1.48 -6.13
C VAL A 70 -10.75 0.42 -5.83
N LEU A 71 -10.45 -0.53 -4.95
CA LEU A 71 -11.40 -1.58 -4.54
C LEU A 71 -12.61 -0.96 -3.82
N LEU A 72 -12.39 0.00 -2.92
CA LEU A 72 -13.44 0.75 -2.26
C LEU A 72 -14.32 1.54 -3.24
N LEU A 73 -13.71 2.19 -4.25
CA LEU A 73 -14.46 2.88 -5.30
C LEU A 73 -15.34 1.93 -6.12
N LYS A 74 -14.86 0.72 -6.41
CA LYS A 74 -15.63 -0.30 -7.13
C LYS A 74 -16.78 -0.90 -6.29
N LEU A 75 -16.65 -0.91 -4.97
CA LEU A 75 -17.65 -1.44 -4.03
C LEU A 75 -18.65 -0.39 -3.53
N LYS A 76 -18.43 0.88 -3.86
CA LYS A 76 -19.26 2.02 -3.49
C LYS A 76 -20.74 1.79 -3.88
N PRO A 77 -21.71 1.99 -2.95
CA PRO A 77 -23.13 1.99 -3.26
C PRO A 77 -23.53 3.20 -4.13
N GLU A 78 -24.53 3.02 -5.00
CA GLU A 78 -25.13 4.10 -5.80
C GLU A 78 -25.66 5.22 -4.88
N GLY A 79 -25.27 6.47 -5.12
CA GLY A 79 -25.77 7.66 -4.41
C GLY A 79 -24.87 8.22 -3.29
N ILE A 80 -23.74 7.60 -2.97
CA ILE A 80 -22.72 8.22 -2.11
C ILE A 80 -21.77 9.03 -3.00
N ASP A 81 -21.16 10.12 -2.52
CA ASP A 81 -19.99 10.72 -3.17
C ASP A 81 -18.73 10.43 -2.35
N LEU A 82 -17.78 9.73 -2.96
CA LEU A 82 -16.57 9.23 -2.29
C LEU A 82 -15.38 9.67 -3.12
N VAL A 83 -14.68 10.70 -2.64
CA VAL A 83 -13.40 11.14 -3.17
C VAL A 83 -12.32 10.47 -2.33
N LEU A 84 -11.76 9.37 -2.85
CA LEU A 84 -10.77 8.55 -2.14
C LEU A 84 -9.33 8.79 -2.64
N LEU A 85 -9.16 9.25 -3.89
CA LEU A 85 -7.86 9.51 -4.51
C LEU A 85 -7.31 10.86 -4.01
N GLN A 86 -6.41 10.83 -3.02
CA GLN A 86 -5.57 11.94 -2.58
C GLN A 86 -4.15 11.44 -2.37
#